data_AF-A0A959IEE0-F1
#
_entry.id   AF-A0A959IEE0-F1
#
_cell.length_a   1.000
_cell.length_b   1.000
_cell.length_c   1.000
_cell.angle_alpha   90.00
_cell.angle_beta   90.00
_cell.angle_gamma   90.00
#
_symmetry.space_group_name_H-M   'P 1'
#
loop_
_entity.id
_entity.type
_entity.pdbx_description
1 polymer ?
#
loop_
_entity_poly.entity_id
_entity_poly.type
_entity_poly.pdbx_seq_one_letter_code
_entity_poly.pdbx_strand_id
1 'polypeptide(L)'
;MKRRLLLLISSALLLFGAVASWIASSYEAPAEAAKESKGERIADALAQDFERTKDLELGYPPTERLVDAFHQTVRRQQELAGTLDRGTIANPKFRERGPNNIGGRTRTILIDRNDP
;
A
#
# COMPACT_ATOMS: atom_id res chain seq x y z
N MET A 1 30.09 -48.54 -21.61
CA MET A 1 28.99 -47.61 -21.23
C MET A 1 29.50 -46.25 -20.72
N LYS A 2 30.52 -46.19 -19.85
CA LYS A 2 31.04 -44.94 -19.25
C LYS A 2 31.55 -43.87 -20.25
N ARG A 3 32.22 -44.27 -21.34
CA ARG A 3 32.73 -43.32 -22.37
C ARG A 3 31.63 -42.64 -23.19
N ARG A 4 30.55 -43.38 -23.53
CA ARG A 4 29.38 -42.81 -24.23
C ARG A 4 28.62 -41.84 -23.32
N LEU A 5 28.52 -42.16 -22.03
CA LEU A 5 27.92 -41.26 -21.03
C LEU A 5 28.74 -39.97 -20.86
N LEU A 6 30.07 -40.06 -20.80
CA LEU A 6 30.95 -38.88 -20.75
C LEU A 6 30.82 -37.98 -21.98
N LEU A 7 30.71 -38.56 -23.18
CA LEU A 7 30.51 -37.78 -24.42
C LEU A 7 29.14 -37.10 -24.49
N LEU A 8 28.09 -37.74 -23.96
CA LEU A 8 26.76 -37.13 -23.87
C LEU A 8 26.73 -35.97 -22.89
N ILE A 9 27.39 -36.10 -21.74
CA ILE A 9 27.49 -35.03 -20.74
C ILE A 9 28.30 -33.85 -21.30
N SER A 10 29.43 -34.09 -21.98
CA SER A 10 30.21 -32.99 -22.57
C SER A 10 29.46 -32.28 -23.69
N SER A 11 28.71 -33.02 -24.51
CA SER A 11 27.85 -32.45 -25.55
C SER A 11 26.72 -31.59 -24.97
N ALA A 12 26.11 -32.02 -23.86
CA ALA A 12 25.07 -31.27 -23.18
C ALA A 12 25.62 -29.97 -22.56
N LEU A 13 26.81 -30.00 -21.97
CA LEU A 13 27.49 -28.81 -21.45
C LEU A 13 27.82 -27.80 -22.55
N LEU A 14 28.29 -28.26 -23.71
CA LEU A 14 28.58 -27.40 -24.86
C LEU A 14 27.30 -26.77 -25.44
N LEU A 15 26.23 -27.55 -25.58
CA LEU A 15 24.92 -27.06 -26.00
C LEU A 15 24.37 -26.01 -25.04
N PHE A 16 24.45 -26.27 -23.74
CA PHE A 16 24.00 -25.34 -22.71
C PHE A 16 24.79 -24.01 -22.75
N GLY A 17 26.12 -24.09 -22.89
CA GLY A 17 26.97 -22.90 -23.02
C GLY A 17 26.66 -22.09 -24.28
N ALA A 18 26.44 -22.74 -25.42
CA ALA A 18 26.07 -22.07 -26.67
C ALA A 18 24.71 -21.37 -26.58
N VAL A 19 23.72 -22.04 -25.98
CA VAL A 19 22.38 -21.46 -25.76
C VAL A 19 22.46 -20.26 -24.79
N ALA A 20 23.21 -20.38 -23.69
CA ALA A 20 23.38 -19.29 -22.74
C ALA A 20 24.07 -18.06 -23.38
N SER A 21 25.09 -18.29 -24.21
CA SER A 21 25.76 -17.21 -24.96
C SER A 21 24.85 -16.56 -26.00
N TRP A 22 24.00 -17.34 -26.68
CA TRP A 22 23.05 -16.81 -27.65
C TRP A 22 21.97 -15.97 -26.96
N ILE A 23 21.43 -16.44 -25.84
CA ILE A 23 20.45 -15.70 -25.03
C ILE A 23 21.06 -14.38 -24.53
N ALA A 24 22.28 -14.43 -23.99
CA ALA A 24 22.96 -13.23 -23.51
C ALA A 24 23.22 -12.22 -24.64
N SER A 25 23.60 -12.68 -25.83
CA SER A 25 23.80 -11.81 -26.99
C SER A 25 22.49 -11.23 -27.55
N SER A 26 21.37 -11.91 -27.35
CA SER A 26 20.04 -11.45 -27.76
C SER A 26 19.35 -10.54 -26.74
N TYR A 27 19.98 -10.31 -25.58
CA TYR A 27 19.44 -9.40 -24.58
C TYR A 27 19.67 -7.95 -25.00
N GLU A 28 18.65 -7.35 -25.58
CA GLU A 28 18.56 -5.90 -25.73
C GLU A 28 18.05 -5.31 -24.41
N ALA A 29 18.86 -4.44 -23.80
CA ALA A 29 18.43 -3.70 -22.62
C ALA A 29 17.17 -2.89 -23.00
N PRO A 30 16.10 -2.94 -22.19
CA PRO A 30 14.92 -2.14 -22.47
C PRO A 30 15.36 -0.68 -22.56
N ALA A 31 14.97 -0.01 -23.65
CA ALA A 31 15.22 1.41 -23.82
C ALA A 31 14.74 2.16 -22.57
N GLU A 32 15.57 3.08 -22.07
CA GLU A 32 15.23 3.87 -20.89
C GLU A 32 13.91 4.59 -21.16
N ALA A 33 12.84 4.15 -20.49
CA ALA A 33 11.51 4.67 -20.72
C ALA A 33 11.54 6.18 -20.51
N ALA A 34 11.11 6.93 -21.53
CA ALA A 34 11.00 8.38 -21.44
C ALA A 34 10.13 8.71 -20.21
N LYS A 35 10.66 9.53 -19.31
CA LYS A 35 9.92 9.93 -18.11
C LYS A 35 8.65 10.65 -18.55
N GLU A 36 7.50 10.10 -18.17
CA GLU A 36 6.20 10.72 -18.39
C GLU A 36 6.22 12.17 -17.90
N SER A 37 5.61 13.05 -18.69
CA SER A 37 5.42 14.43 -18.29
C SER A 37 4.58 14.52 -17.02
N LYS A 38 4.71 15.61 -16.28
CA LYS A 38 3.87 15.85 -15.09
C LYS A 38 2.38 15.79 -15.41
N GLY A 39 1.97 16.26 -16.60
CA GLY A 39 0.58 16.25 -17.04
C GLY A 39 0.05 14.83 -17.25
N GLU A 40 0.81 13.97 -17.94
CA GLU A 40 0.47 12.56 -18.15
C GLU A 40 0.33 11.82 -16.83
N ARG A 41 1.29 12.00 -15.92
CA ARG A 41 1.24 11.39 -14.58
C ARG A 41 -0.01 11.77 -13.77
N ILE A 42 -0.48 13.02 -13.91
CA ILE A 42 -1.71 13.48 -13.26
C ILE A 42 -2.93 12.85 -13.94
N ALA A 43 -2.95 12.81 -15.28
CA ALA A 43 -4.04 12.19 -16.03
C ALA A 43 -4.17 10.69 -15.69
N ASP A 44 -3.05 9.97 -15.58
CA ASP A 44 -3.03 8.55 -15.23
C ASP A 44 -3.49 8.30 -13.79
N ALA A 45 -3.10 9.16 -12.86
CA ALA A 45 -3.59 9.08 -11.48
C ALA A 45 -5.11 9.28 -11.41
N LEU A 46 -5.65 10.26 -12.16
CA LEU A 46 -7.09 10.51 -12.23
C LEU A 46 -7.83 9.34 -12.90
N ALA A 47 -7.27 8.76 -13.97
CA ALA A 47 -7.83 7.59 -14.63
C ALA A 47 -7.84 6.38 -13.69
N GLN A 48 -6.76 6.15 -12.94
CA GLN A 48 -6.68 5.10 -11.94
C GLN A 48 -7.74 5.29 -10.84
N ASP A 49 -7.90 6.50 -10.33
CA ASP A 49 -8.90 6.80 -9.30
C ASP A 49 -10.33 6.59 -9.80
N PHE A 50 -10.60 6.99 -11.05
CA PHE A 50 -11.88 6.73 -11.72
C PHE A 50 -12.15 5.23 -11.82
N GLU A 51 -11.21 4.45 -12.36
CA GLU A 51 -11.37 2.99 -12.51
C GLU A 51 -11.53 2.28 -11.16
N ARG A 52 -10.86 2.76 -10.11
CA ARG A 52 -10.98 2.19 -8.75
C ARG A 52 -12.33 2.47 -8.09
N THR A 53 -12.97 3.59 -8.43
CA THR A 53 -14.23 4.03 -7.80
C THR A 53 -15.46 3.81 -8.67
N LYS A 54 -15.25 3.45 -9.94
CA LYS A 54 -16.29 3.12 -10.91
C LYS A 54 -17.06 1.87 -10.48
N ASP A 55 -18.38 1.95 -10.53
CA ASP A 55 -19.24 0.77 -10.45
C ASP A 55 -19.20 0.02 -11.79
N LEU A 56 -18.93 -1.29 -11.76
CA LEU A 56 -18.78 -2.11 -12.97
C LEU A 56 -20.08 -2.26 -13.77
N GLU A 57 -21.24 -2.17 -13.11
CA GLU A 57 -22.54 -2.27 -13.78
C GLU A 57 -22.95 -0.96 -14.43
N LEU A 58 -22.69 0.17 -13.74
CA LEU A 58 -23.07 1.51 -14.21
C LEU A 58 -22.03 2.13 -15.14
N GLY A 59 -20.76 1.74 -15.04
CA GLY A 59 -19.67 2.29 -15.82
C GLY A 59 -19.20 3.69 -15.37
N TYR A 60 -19.71 4.20 -14.25
CA TYR A 60 -19.23 5.44 -13.63
C TYR A 60 -19.26 5.36 -12.09
N PRO A 61 -18.51 6.21 -11.36
CA PRO A 61 -18.60 6.33 -9.90
C PRO A 61 -19.94 6.99 -9.49
N PRO A 62 -20.86 6.28 -8.81
CA PRO A 62 -22.20 6.79 -8.51
C PRO A 62 -22.18 7.76 -7.32
N THR A 63 -22.08 9.05 -7.61
CA THR A 63 -22.01 10.11 -6.58
C THR A 63 -23.33 10.31 -5.82
N GLU A 64 -24.45 9.98 -6.47
CA GLU A 64 -25.80 10.01 -5.91
C GLU A 64 -25.96 9.08 -4.68
N ARG A 65 -25.18 7.99 -4.62
CA ARG A 65 -25.22 7.02 -3.51
C ARG A 65 -24.38 7.45 -2.29
N LEU A 66 -23.57 8.50 -2.41
CA LEU A 66 -22.66 8.94 -1.33
C LEU A 66 -23.42 9.41 -0.10
N VAL A 67 -24.56 10.08 -0.29
CA VAL A 67 -25.41 10.56 0.80
C VAL A 67 -25.96 9.40 1.63
N ASP A 68 -26.45 8.36 0.95
CA ASP A 68 -26.96 7.15 1.61
C ASP A 68 -25.84 6.40 2.35
N ALA A 69 -24.68 6.25 1.72
CA ALA A 69 -23.50 5.63 2.35
C ALA A 69 -23.02 6.41 3.59
N PHE A 70 -23.06 7.74 3.52
CA PHE A 70 -22.75 8.60 4.66
C PHE A 70 -23.73 8.37 5.81
N HIS A 71 -25.02 8.41 5.55
CA HIS A 71 -26.05 8.16 6.57
C HIS A 71 -25.94 6.75 7.16
N GLN A 72 -25.65 5.73 6.35
CA GLN A 72 -25.43 4.37 6.83
C GLN A 72 -24.21 4.28 7.76
N THR A 73 -23.12 4.97 7.40
CA THR A 73 -21.90 5.01 8.22
C THR A 73 -22.17 5.65 9.58
N VAL A 74 -22.88 6.79 9.60
CA VAL A 74 -23.26 7.46 10.85
C VAL A 74 -24.14 6.57 11.72
N ARG A 75 -25.15 5.92 11.15
CA ARG A 75 -26.02 4.99 11.89
C ARG A 75 -25.21 3.84 12.51
N ARG A 76 -24.35 3.19 11.71
CA ARG A 76 -23.49 2.10 12.20
C ARG A 76 -22.53 2.58 13.30
N GLN A 77 -21.99 3.79 13.19
CA GLN A 77 -21.17 4.37 14.26
C GLN A 77 -21.95 4.59 15.55
N GLN A 78 -23.20 5.03 15.47
CA GLN A 78 -24.08 5.22 16.64
C GLN A 78 -24.47 3.88 17.30
N GLU A 79 -24.81 2.87 16.50
CA GLU A 79 -25.09 1.51 16.98
C GLU A 79 -23.87 0.90 17.69
N LEU A 80 -22.68 1.10 17.13
CA LEU A 80 -21.43 0.72 17.77
C LEU A 80 -21.22 1.53 19.05
N ALA A 81 -21.38 2.85 19.05
CA ALA A 81 -21.15 3.69 20.24
C ALA A 81 -21.93 3.21 21.49
N GLY A 82 -23.14 2.65 21.32
CA GLY A 82 -23.95 2.09 22.41
C GLY A 82 -23.52 0.71 22.92
N THR A 83 -22.72 -0.04 22.15
CA THR A 83 -22.28 -1.41 22.49
C THR A 83 -20.82 -1.50 22.96
N LEU A 84 -20.09 -0.38 22.94
CA LEU A 84 -18.65 -0.34 23.21
C LEU A 84 -18.34 -0.12 24.69
N ASP A 85 -18.61 -1.14 25.49
CA ASP A 85 -17.99 -1.28 26.78
C ASP A 85 -16.50 -1.66 26.57
N ARG A 86 -15.60 -0.69 26.79
CA ARG A 86 -14.12 -0.77 26.79
C ARG A 86 -13.42 -0.78 25.41
N GLY A 87 -12.94 0.41 25.00
CA GLY A 87 -11.65 0.55 24.30
C GLY A 87 -11.56 0.05 22.85
N THR A 88 -12.61 0.21 22.05
CA THR A 88 -12.56 -0.07 20.61
C THR A 88 -12.22 1.19 19.79
N ILE A 89 -11.84 1.01 18.53
CA ILE A 89 -11.40 2.08 17.61
C ILE A 89 -12.43 3.22 17.48
N ALA A 90 -13.73 2.92 17.64
CA ALA A 90 -14.79 3.93 17.57
C ALA A 90 -14.91 4.80 18.83
N ASN A 91 -14.29 4.42 19.95
CA ASN A 91 -14.17 5.25 21.15
C ASN A 91 -12.80 5.01 21.82
N PRO A 92 -11.71 5.57 21.25
CA PRO A 92 -10.37 5.35 21.75
C PRO A 92 -10.22 6.00 23.13
N LYS A 93 -10.32 5.18 24.19
CA LYS A 93 -10.00 5.60 25.55
C LYS A 93 -8.49 5.55 25.72
N PHE A 94 -7.82 6.66 25.43
CA PHE A 94 -6.40 6.82 25.74
C PHE A 94 -6.23 6.78 27.26
N ARG A 95 -5.53 5.75 27.76
CA ARG A 95 -5.05 5.68 29.13
C ARG A 95 -3.56 5.85 29.09
N GLU A 96 -3.05 6.86 29.79
CA GLU A 96 -1.62 7.02 30.04
C GLU A 96 -1.06 5.70 30.59
N ARG A 97 -0.03 5.17 29.93
CA ARG A 97 0.68 3.98 30.40
C ARG A 97 1.98 4.44 31.06
N GLY A 98 1.99 4.47 32.39
CA GLY A 98 3.20 4.77 33.14
C GLY A 98 2.92 4.90 34.64
N PRO A 99 3.96 4.97 35.49
CA PRO A 99 3.79 5.33 36.89
C PRO A 99 3.21 6.74 36.98
N ASN A 100 1.99 6.86 37.50
CA ASN A 100 1.29 8.15 37.70
C ASN A 100 2.03 9.10 38.67
N ASN A 101 3.14 8.65 39.27
CA ASN A 101 3.93 9.36 40.27
C ASN A 101 5.41 9.51 39.88
N ILE A 102 5.78 9.20 38.62
CA ILE A 102 7.14 9.46 38.11
C ILE A 102 7.01 10.44 36.95
N GLY A 103 6.92 11.73 37.29
CA GLY A 103 7.32 12.77 36.35
C GLY A 103 8.80 12.55 36.05
N GLY A 104 9.16 12.40 34.79
CA GLY A 104 10.56 12.42 34.37
C GLY A 104 11.23 13.75 34.72
N ARG A 105 12.36 14.08 34.08
CA ARG A 105 12.97 15.41 34.24
C ARG A 105 12.17 16.49 33.50
N THR A 106 11.12 17.01 34.12
CA THR A 106 10.47 18.25 33.66
C THR A 106 11.41 19.42 33.93
N ARG A 107 11.91 20.07 32.87
CA ARG A 107 12.88 21.18 32.99
C ARG A 107 12.23 22.53 33.24
N THR A 108 11.00 22.73 32.76
CA THR A 108 10.27 24.00 32.87
C THR A 108 8.77 23.73 32.77
N ILE A 109 7.99 24.48 33.54
CA ILE A 109 6.54 24.58 33.42
C ILE A 109 6.26 26.06 33.10
N LEU A 110 5.48 26.31 32.06
CA LEU A 110 4.99 27.65 31.74
C LEU A 110 3.52 27.72 32.13
N ILE A 111 3.17 28.68 32.98
CA ILE A 111 1.80 28.96 33.40
C ILE A 111 1.39 30.25 32.71
N ASP A 112 0.27 30.21 31.99
CA ASP A 112 -0.31 31.43 31.42
C ASP A 112 -0.89 32.28 32.56
N ARG A 113 -0.64 33.58 32.50
CA ARG A 113 -1.15 34.54 33.49
C ARG A 113 -2.62 34.90 33.27
N ASN A 114 -3.14 34.64 32.07
CA ASN A 114 -4.55 34.89 31.75
C ASN A 114 -5.48 33.72 32.11
N ASP A 115 -4.94 32.56 32.46
CA ASP A 115 -5.74 31.45 32.97
C ASP A 115 -5.96 31.62 34.49
N PRO A 116 -7.22 31.75 34.98
CA PRO A 116 -7.54 31.90 36.40
C PRO A 116 -7.37 30.62 37.23
#